data_AF-D1KEA1-F1
#
_entry.id   AF-D1KEA1-F1
#
_cell.length_a   1.000
_cell.length_b   1.000
_cell.length_c   1.000
_cell.angle_alpha   90.00
_cell.angle_beta   90.00
_cell.angle_gamma   90.00
#
_symmetry.space_group_name_H-M   'P 1'
#
loop_
_entity.id
_entity.type
_entity.pdbx_description
1 polymer ?
#
loop_
_entity_poly.entity_id
_entity_poly.type
_entity_poly.pdbx_seq_one_letter_code
_entity_poly.pdbx_strand_id
1 'polypeptide(L)'
;MNNPAVTIKNIEQAIVDRGFDEGWIQPHVVEYRTGKKIAIIGSGPAGLAAADELNKLGHCVTVFERDDRIGGLLMYGIPNMKLGKDVVERRVNLLKDSGVEFIVSVDVGKDITTTELKKEFDALIFTTGATMARDLPVDNRDAQGVYLAMEYLAKNTKHLLDTGKADDSDLSAKGKDVIVIGGGDTGTDCIGTALRQGAKSIVNFELMGKPPTDRADNNPWPLWPLIYRVDYGHAEAAQVFGDDPRQYHLMTKSFIKDDNNQVVGLNTINVDFKDGQLIEIKDSEKTWDTQLVLLSMGFLSPEHYLSDDANIELDERGNYKADYGQYLTSQEGVFTAGDCRRGQSLIVWAINEGRGVAEQVDQYLTNK
;
A
#
# COMPACT_ATOMS: atom_id res chain seq x y z
N MET A 1 12.52 -29.84 9.97
CA MET A 1 11.43 -29.41 10.87
C MET A 1 10.25 -30.32 10.59
N ASN A 2 9.80 -31.13 11.57
CA ASN A 2 8.80 -32.20 11.33
C ASN A 2 7.41 -31.90 11.90
N ASN A 3 7.23 -30.77 12.59
CA ASN A 3 5.94 -30.33 13.11
C ASN A 3 5.38 -29.18 12.25
N PRO A 4 4.04 -29.03 12.14
CA PRO A 4 3.44 -27.87 11.52
C PRO A 4 3.94 -26.56 12.14
N ALA A 5 4.07 -25.51 11.32
CA ALA A 5 4.47 -24.20 11.80
C ALA A 5 3.42 -23.62 12.77
N VAL A 6 3.90 -22.89 13.78
CA VAL A 6 3.04 -22.19 14.74
C VAL A 6 2.42 -20.95 14.09
N THR A 7 1.14 -20.70 14.35
CA THR A 7 0.40 -19.53 13.85
C THR A 7 0.72 -18.26 14.66
N ILE A 8 1.99 -17.82 14.63
CA ILE A 8 2.50 -16.69 15.43
C ILE A 8 1.60 -15.45 15.30
N LYS A 9 1.22 -15.07 14.08
CA LYS A 9 0.30 -13.95 13.82
C LYS A 9 -1.00 -14.03 14.62
N ASN A 10 -1.64 -15.21 14.64
CA ASN A 10 -2.93 -15.39 15.33
C ASN A 10 -2.78 -15.29 16.84
N ILE A 11 -1.65 -15.78 17.37
CA ILE A 11 -1.34 -15.67 18.80
C ILE A 11 -1.09 -14.21 19.18
N GLU A 12 -0.28 -13.48 18.40
CA GLU A 12 -0.04 -12.05 18.60
C GLU A 12 -1.34 -11.24 18.57
N GLN A 13 -2.19 -11.48 17.56
CA GLN A 13 -3.49 -10.83 17.45
C GLN A 13 -4.38 -11.13 18.66
N ALA A 14 -4.52 -12.38 19.06
CA ALA A 14 -5.37 -12.78 20.18
C ALA A 14 -4.92 -12.13 21.51
N ILE A 15 -3.60 -12.01 21.73
CA ILE A 15 -3.05 -11.36 22.93
C ILE A 15 -3.37 -9.86 22.92
N VAL A 16 -3.16 -9.18 21.79
CA VAL A 16 -3.42 -7.73 21.67
C VAL A 16 -4.91 -7.42 21.79
N ASP A 17 -5.78 -8.20 21.14
CA ASP A 17 -7.23 -8.01 21.23
C ASP A 17 -7.71 -8.20 22.67
N ARG A 18 -7.26 -9.26 23.35
CA ARG A 18 -7.53 -9.46 24.78
C ARG A 18 -7.04 -8.29 25.64
N GLY A 19 -5.87 -7.75 25.33
CA GLY A 19 -5.28 -6.61 26.05
C GLY A 19 -6.11 -5.33 25.92
N PHE A 20 -6.75 -5.09 24.78
CA PHE A 20 -7.69 -3.99 24.63
C PHE A 20 -9.02 -4.26 25.35
N ASP A 21 -9.57 -5.47 25.21
CA ASP A 21 -10.86 -5.85 25.84
C ASP A 21 -10.81 -5.75 27.37
N GLU A 22 -9.67 -6.09 27.97
CA GLU A 22 -9.45 -6.02 29.41
C GLU A 22 -8.92 -4.65 29.89
N GLY A 23 -8.72 -3.70 28.97
CA GLY A 23 -8.22 -2.36 29.29
C GLY A 23 -6.76 -2.34 29.77
N TRP A 24 -5.94 -3.34 29.43
CA TRP A 24 -4.51 -3.36 29.77
C TRP A 24 -3.68 -2.43 28.88
N ILE A 25 -4.13 -2.21 27.65
CA ILE A 25 -3.50 -1.28 26.72
C ILE A 25 -4.13 0.10 26.93
N GLN A 26 -3.36 1.01 27.51
CA GLN A 26 -3.77 2.38 27.83
C GLN A 26 -2.87 3.40 27.11
N PRO A 27 -3.36 4.63 26.88
CA PRO A 27 -2.52 5.70 26.36
C PRO A 27 -1.28 5.92 27.22
N HIS A 28 -0.14 6.19 26.59
CA HIS A 28 1.09 6.47 27.31
C HIS A 28 1.08 7.91 27.83
N VAL A 29 1.25 8.08 29.14
CA VAL A 29 1.31 9.40 29.77
C VAL A 29 2.75 9.92 29.72
N VAL A 30 2.96 11.02 29.01
CA VAL A 30 4.26 11.67 28.89
C VAL A 30 4.51 12.56 30.11
N GLU A 31 5.43 12.16 30.98
CA GLU A 31 5.73 12.87 32.24
C GLU A 31 6.50 14.18 32.04
N TYR A 32 7.34 14.25 31.01
CA TYR A 32 8.19 15.41 30.72
C TYR A 32 8.20 15.70 29.21
N ARG A 33 8.03 16.97 28.85
CA ARG A 33 8.14 17.44 27.46
C ARG A 33 9.50 18.09 27.22
N THR A 34 10.21 17.64 26.19
CA THR A 34 11.54 18.15 25.81
C THR A 34 11.52 19.56 25.22
N GLY A 35 10.34 20.03 24.80
CA GLY A 35 10.16 21.31 24.11
C GLY A 35 10.50 21.25 22.62
N LYS A 36 11.06 20.14 22.12
CA LYS A 36 11.35 19.94 20.70
C LYS A 36 10.07 19.57 19.94
N LYS A 37 9.93 20.10 18.72
CA LYS A 37 8.78 19.89 17.83
C LYS A 37 9.19 19.13 16.58
N ILE A 38 8.43 18.09 16.23
CA ILE A 38 8.72 17.23 15.08
C ILE A 38 7.47 17.14 14.21
N ALA A 39 7.64 17.38 12.91
CA ALA A 39 6.60 17.17 11.92
C ALA A 39 6.85 15.87 11.15
N ILE A 40 5.85 14.99 11.11
CA ILE A 40 5.89 13.74 10.36
C ILE A 40 4.91 13.87 9.20
N ILE A 41 5.39 13.68 7.97
CA ILE A 41 4.58 13.80 6.75
C ILE A 41 4.20 12.39 6.29
N GLY A 42 2.90 12.12 6.27
CA GLY A 42 2.30 10.83 5.97
C GLY A 42 1.94 10.04 7.24
N SER A 43 0.72 9.53 7.30
CA SER A 43 0.21 8.79 8.47
C SER A 43 0.16 7.27 8.28
N GLY A 44 0.99 6.76 7.37
CA GLY A 44 1.17 5.32 7.20
C GLY A 44 1.85 4.65 8.40
N PRO A 45 2.06 3.32 8.35
CA PRO A 45 2.64 2.57 9.47
C PRO A 45 3.99 3.11 9.97
N ALA A 46 4.85 3.60 9.06
CA ALA A 46 6.13 4.20 9.42
C ALA A 46 5.96 5.50 10.22
N GLY A 47 5.10 6.40 9.75
CA GLY A 47 4.82 7.67 10.42
C GLY A 47 4.17 7.47 11.79
N LEU A 48 3.20 6.55 11.90
CA LEU A 48 2.55 6.22 13.18
C LEU A 48 3.52 5.58 14.19
N ALA A 49 4.42 4.70 13.73
CA ALA A 49 5.43 4.11 14.59
C ALA A 49 6.46 5.15 15.06
N ALA A 50 6.92 6.02 14.16
CA ALA A 50 7.82 7.12 14.51
C ALA A 50 7.17 8.08 15.52
N ALA A 51 5.89 8.42 15.30
CA ALA A 51 5.14 9.30 16.19
C ALA A 51 5.00 8.72 17.60
N ASP A 52 4.69 7.42 17.71
CA ASP A 52 4.56 6.72 18.98
C ASP A 52 5.87 6.76 19.78
N GLU A 53 7.00 6.41 19.16
CA GLU A 53 8.30 6.41 19.86
C GLU A 53 8.74 7.84 20.24
N LEU A 54 8.66 8.81 19.33
CA LEU A 54 9.09 10.19 19.61
C LEU A 54 8.22 10.87 20.67
N ASN A 55 6.93 10.57 20.70
CA ASN A 55 6.03 11.09 21.74
C ASN A 55 6.37 10.50 23.11
N LYS A 56 6.69 9.20 23.20
CA LYS A 56 7.15 8.56 24.46
C LYS A 56 8.47 9.14 24.97
N LEU A 57 9.35 9.56 24.07
CA LEU A 57 10.59 10.26 24.42
C LEU A 57 10.36 11.71 24.89
N GLY A 58 9.12 12.21 24.83
CA GLY A 58 8.74 13.51 25.34
C GLY A 58 8.77 14.65 24.31
N HIS A 59 9.00 14.36 23.03
CA HIS A 59 8.89 15.37 21.98
C HIS A 59 7.42 15.71 21.68
N CYS A 60 7.18 16.91 21.14
CA CYS A 60 5.89 17.29 20.59
C CYS A 60 5.83 16.84 19.12
N VAL A 61 4.91 15.93 18.79
CA VAL A 61 4.82 15.34 17.46
C VAL A 61 3.51 15.73 16.80
N THR A 62 3.60 16.27 15.59
CA THR A 62 2.47 16.55 14.71
C THR A 62 2.61 15.74 13.43
N VAL A 63 1.59 14.91 13.13
CA VAL A 63 1.53 14.10 11.92
C VAL A 63 0.61 14.78 10.91
N PHE A 64 1.13 15.10 9.73
CA PHE A 64 0.41 15.66 8.61
C PHE A 64 -0.02 14.54 7.65
N GLU A 65 -1.30 14.53 7.29
CA GLU A 65 -1.89 13.59 6.35
C GLU A 65 -2.63 14.35 5.25
N ARG A 66 -2.37 13.99 3.99
CA ARG A 66 -3.02 14.59 2.83
C ARG A 66 -4.46 14.12 2.70
N ASP A 67 -4.73 12.89 3.13
CA ASP A 67 -6.06 12.31 3.15
C ASP A 67 -6.87 12.84 4.34
N ASP A 68 -8.19 12.64 4.31
CA ASP A 68 -9.13 13.03 5.37
C ASP A 68 -9.13 12.08 6.57
N ARG A 69 -8.40 10.96 6.49
CA ARG A 69 -8.31 9.95 7.55
C ARG A 69 -6.90 9.41 7.69
N ILE A 70 -6.54 9.07 8.93
CA ILE A 70 -5.22 8.59 9.33
C ILE A 70 -5.05 7.09 9.06
N GLY A 71 -3.85 6.68 8.65
CA GLY A 71 -3.47 5.26 8.52
C GLY A 71 -2.89 4.89 7.16
N GLY A 72 -2.87 5.80 6.19
CA GLY A 72 -2.40 5.55 4.83
C GLY A 72 -3.06 4.31 4.20
N LEU A 73 -2.25 3.39 3.66
CA LEU A 73 -2.77 2.15 3.07
C LEU A 73 -3.50 1.24 4.06
N LEU A 74 -3.24 1.34 5.37
CA LEU A 74 -4.04 0.59 6.36
C LEU A 74 -5.50 1.08 6.38
N MET A 75 -5.71 2.37 6.12
CA MET A 75 -7.02 3.01 6.08
C MET A 75 -7.68 2.84 4.72
N TYR A 76 -7.04 3.29 3.62
CA TYR A 76 -7.68 3.30 2.30
C TYR A 76 -7.25 2.21 1.33
N GLY A 77 -6.12 1.54 1.57
CA GLY A 77 -5.61 0.52 0.65
C GLY A 77 -6.09 -0.90 0.93
N ILE A 78 -5.89 -1.38 2.16
CA ILE A 78 -6.22 -2.75 2.56
C ILE A 78 -7.73 -2.82 2.80
N PRO A 79 -8.48 -3.74 2.19
CA PRO A 79 -9.93 -3.75 2.33
C PRO A 79 -10.40 -4.32 3.67
N ASN A 80 -11.63 -3.99 4.06
CA ASN A 80 -12.22 -4.32 5.37
C ASN A 80 -12.21 -5.80 5.73
N MET A 81 -12.35 -6.70 4.76
CA MET A 81 -12.30 -8.15 5.01
C MET A 81 -10.91 -8.66 5.43
N LYS A 82 -9.84 -7.91 5.16
CA LYS A 82 -8.47 -8.24 5.56
C LYS A 82 -8.03 -7.48 6.81
N LEU A 83 -8.48 -6.23 6.95
CA LEU A 83 -8.18 -5.36 8.10
C LEU A 83 -9.38 -4.45 8.40
N GLY A 84 -10.01 -4.65 9.56
CA GLY A 84 -11.08 -3.78 10.06
C GLY A 84 -10.58 -2.37 10.35
N LYS A 85 -11.35 -1.35 9.95
CA LYS A 85 -10.97 0.07 10.12
C LYS A 85 -11.08 0.53 11.56
N ASP A 86 -11.97 -0.09 12.32
CA ASP A 86 -12.08 0.03 13.76
C ASP A 86 -10.76 -0.31 14.47
N VAL A 87 -10.01 -1.32 14.00
CA VAL A 87 -8.69 -1.68 14.54
C VAL A 87 -7.66 -0.58 14.29
N VAL A 88 -7.69 0.03 13.11
CA VAL A 88 -6.82 1.15 12.74
C VAL A 88 -7.17 2.39 13.58
N GLU A 89 -8.45 2.74 13.64
CA GLU A 89 -8.96 3.87 14.42
C GLU A 89 -8.66 3.71 15.91
N ARG A 90 -8.86 2.51 16.48
CA ARG A 90 -8.48 2.18 17.87
C ARG A 90 -7.03 2.51 18.15
N ARG A 91 -6.11 2.17 17.23
CA ARG A 91 -4.68 2.47 17.38
C ARG A 91 -4.38 3.96 17.22
N VAL A 92 -5.02 4.64 16.26
CA VAL A 92 -4.86 6.09 16.06
C VAL A 92 -5.35 6.86 17.28
N ASN A 93 -6.49 6.49 17.85
CA ASN A 93 -7.05 7.12 19.04
C ASN A 93 -6.13 6.93 20.25
N LEU A 94 -5.52 5.75 20.42
CA LEU A 94 -4.51 5.53 21.45
C LEU A 94 -3.34 6.53 21.34
N LEU A 95 -2.88 6.85 20.12
CA LEU A 95 -1.81 7.82 19.89
C LEU A 95 -2.27 9.26 20.15
N LYS A 96 -3.49 9.62 19.72
CA LYS A 96 -4.11 10.91 20.04
C LYS A 96 -4.20 11.13 21.54
N ASP A 97 -4.72 10.14 22.26
CA ASP A 97 -4.87 10.17 23.71
C ASP A 97 -3.51 10.20 24.43
N SER A 98 -2.45 9.70 23.78
CA SER A 98 -1.06 9.81 24.27
C SER A 98 -0.42 11.18 23.98
N GLY A 99 -1.10 12.06 23.23
CA GLY A 99 -0.66 13.42 22.94
C GLY A 99 -0.04 13.65 21.56
N VAL A 100 -0.17 12.71 20.62
CA VAL A 100 0.21 12.94 19.22
C VAL A 100 -0.87 13.78 18.52
N GLU A 101 -0.46 14.86 17.87
CA GLU A 101 -1.35 15.70 17.07
C GLU A 101 -1.45 15.18 15.64
N PHE A 102 -2.64 15.25 15.06
CA PHE A 102 -2.88 14.86 13.67
C PHE A 102 -3.58 16.00 12.92
N ILE A 103 -3.01 16.39 11.78
CA ILE A 103 -3.56 17.38 10.87
C ILE A 103 -3.85 16.65 9.55
N VAL A 104 -5.13 16.50 9.23
CA VAL A 104 -5.62 15.80 8.02
C VAL A 104 -5.94 16.80 6.91
N SER A 105 -6.10 16.31 5.68
CA SER A 105 -6.40 17.11 4.50
C SER A 105 -5.39 18.24 4.24
N VAL A 106 -4.12 17.97 4.52
CA VAL A 106 -3.00 18.89 4.25
C VAL A 106 -1.91 18.14 3.48
N ASP A 107 -1.73 18.51 2.21
CA ASP A 107 -0.71 17.95 1.33
C ASP A 107 0.58 18.78 1.38
N VAL A 108 1.51 18.39 2.25
CA VAL A 108 2.81 19.08 2.41
C VAL A 108 3.62 18.99 1.12
N GLY A 109 4.20 20.11 0.69
CA GLY A 109 4.81 20.30 -0.62
C GLY A 109 3.86 20.92 -1.65
N LYS A 110 2.56 21.05 -1.32
CA LYS A 110 1.56 21.80 -2.12
C LYS A 110 0.83 22.85 -1.31
N ASP A 111 0.19 22.44 -0.22
CA ASP A 111 -0.60 23.32 0.66
C ASP A 111 0.29 24.09 1.64
N ILE A 112 1.34 23.44 2.14
CA ILE A 112 2.36 24.00 3.04
C ILE A 112 3.73 23.56 2.55
N THR A 113 4.68 24.48 2.44
CA THR A 113 6.04 24.16 2.02
C THR A 113 6.88 23.58 3.17
N THR A 114 7.86 22.76 2.85
CA THR A 114 8.84 22.26 3.81
C THR A 114 9.69 23.38 4.41
N THR A 115 9.89 24.48 3.67
CA THR A 115 10.55 25.68 4.18
C THR A 115 9.74 26.37 5.28
N GLU A 116 8.42 26.39 5.18
CA GLU A 116 7.55 26.89 6.25
C GLU A 116 7.59 25.97 7.46
N LEU A 117 7.47 24.66 7.27
CA LEU A 117 7.57 23.70 8.37
C LEU A 117 8.91 23.77 9.11
N LYS A 118 10.03 23.93 8.39
CA LYS A 118 11.37 24.10 9.01
C LYS A 118 11.50 25.33 9.91
N LYS A 119 10.60 26.31 9.82
CA LYS A 119 10.59 27.47 10.74
C LYS A 119 9.90 27.16 12.06
N GLU A 120 9.00 26.18 12.06
CA GLU A 120 8.13 25.85 13.20
C GLU A 120 8.55 24.57 13.93
N PHE A 121 9.19 23.65 13.21
CA PHE A 121 9.60 22.34 13.69
C PHE A 121 11.11 22.19 13.65
N ASP A 122 11.66 21.49 14.66
CA ASP A 122 13.09 21.24 14.81
C ASP A 122 13.59 20.10 13.90
N ALA A 123 12.69 19.21 13.48
CA ALA A 123 12.97 18.13 12.53
C ALA A 123 11.72 17.76 11.71
N LEU A 124 11.96 17.31 10.48
CA LEU A 124 10.93 16.76 9.58
C LEU A 124 11.21 15.28 9.29
N ILE A 125 10.16 14.46 9.23
CA ILE A 125 10.25 13.04 8.85
C ILE A 125 9.28 12.76 7.71
N PHE A 126 9.80 12.30 6.57
CA PHE A 126 8.97 11.90 5.43
C PHE A 126 8.67 10.40 5.48
N THR A 127 7.38 10.07 5.49
CA THR A 127 6.84 8.71 5.51
C THR A 127 5.64 8.56 4.56
N THR A 128 5.73 9.23 3.40
CA THR A 128 4.65 9.38 2.40
C THR A 128 4.34 8.11 1.61
N GLY A 129 5.20 7.10 1.72
CA GLY A 129 5.09 5.85 0.98
C GLY A 129 5.51 5.95 -0.49
N ALA A 130 5.43 4.83 -1.21
CA ALA A 130 5.75 4.76 -2.65
C ALA A 130 4.45 4.76 -3.47
N THR A 131 3.83 5.94 -3.63
CA THR A 131 2.47 6.08 -4.17
C THR A 131 2.38 6.07 -5.69
N MET A 132 3.49 6.21 -6.42
CA MET A 132 3.48 6.20 -7.89
C MET A 132 3.28 4.78 -8.41
N ALA A 133 2.07 4.48 -8.88
CA ALA A 133 1.72 3.17 -9.43
C ALA A 133 2.42 2.91 -10.77
N ARG A 134 2.71 1.63 -11.05
CA ARG A 134 3.19 1.19 -12.37
C ARG A 134 2.01 1.20 -13.35
N ASP A 135 2.17 1.96 -14.43
CA ASP A 135 1.17 2.03 -15.49
C ASP A 135 1.38 0.97 -16.59
N LEU A 136 0.38 0.83 -17.46
CA LEU A 136 0.40 -0.05 -18.63
C LEU A 136 0.18 0.77 -19.91
N PRO A 137 1.24 1.32 -20.53
CA PRO A 137 1.14 2.21 -21.68
C PRO A 137 0.94 1.43 -22.98
N VAL A 138 -0.26 0.85 -23.14
CA VAL A 138 -0.70 0.17 -24.36
C VAL A 138 -1.76 1.01 -25.08
N ASP A 139 -2.06 0.64 -26.33
CA ASP A 139 -3.08 1.34 -27.11
C ASP A 139 -4.41 1.38 -26.36
N ASN A 140 -5.06 2.55 -26.40
CA ASN A 140 -6.33 2.83 -25.73
C ASN A 140 -6.29 2.74 -24.19
N ARG A 141 -5.12 2.88 -23.56
CA ARG A 141 -4.97 2.95 -22.10
C ARG A 141 -5.83 4.04 -21.44
N ASP A 142 -6.16 5.09 -22.18
CA ASP A 142 -7.03 6.20 -21.76
C ASP A 142 -8.54 5.85 -21.73
N ALA A 143 -8.93 4.61 -22.07
CA ALA A 143 -10.31 4.16 -21.99
C ALA A 143 -10.93 4.36 -20.60
N GLN A 144 -12.16 4.90 -20.57
CA GLN A 144 -12.95 4.92 -19.35
C GLN A 144 -13.30 3.47 -18.96
N GLY A 145 -13.18 3.14 -17.68
CA GLY A 145 -13.23 1.74 -17.24
C GLY A 145 -11.85 1.10 -17.00
N VAL A 146 -10.73 1.76 -17.36
CA VAL A 146 -9.36 1.27 -17.06
C VAL A 146 -8.73 2.11 -15.95
N TYR A 147 -8.65 1.55 -14.75
CA TYR A 147 -8.24 2.28 -13.54
C TYR A 147 -7.08 1.61 -12.82
N LEU A 148 -6.33 2.40 -12.05
CA LEU A 148 -5.36 1.86 -11.11
C LEU A 148 -6.07 1.17 -9.96
N ALA A 149 -5.54 0.02 -9.51
CA ALA A 149 -6.14 -0.76 -8.43
C ALA A 149 -6.35 0.05 -7.14
N MET A 150 -5.42 0.95 -6.82
CA MET A 150 -5.51 1.77 -5.62
C MET A 150 -6.62 2.81 -5.68
N GLU A 151 -6.93 3.34 -6.86
CA GLU A 151 -8.06 4.25 -7.04
C GLU A 151 -9.37 3.54 -6.68
N TYR A 152 -9.53 2.31 -7.18
CA TYR A 152 -10.68 1.46 -6.89
C TYR A 152 -10.81 1.08 -5.41
N LEU A 153 -9.74 0.60 -4.79
CA LEU A 153 -9.75 0.18 -3.39
C LEU A 153 -9.98 1.36 -2.43
N ALA A 154 -9.31 2.49 -2.67
CA ALA A 154 -9.44 3.69 -1.85
C ALA A 154 -10.84 4.27 -1.95
N LYS A 155 -11.38 4.42 -3.17
CA LYS A 155 -12.73 4.96 -3.38
C LYS A 155 -13.80 4.09 -2.74
N ASN A 156 -13.71 2.76 -2.91
CA ASN A 156 -14.64 1.83 -2.27
C ASN A 156 -14.60 1.96 -0.73
N THR A 157 -13.41 1.99 -0.15
CA THR A 157 -13.27 2.07 1.31
C THR A 157 -13.76 3.41 1.85
N LYS A 158 -13.43 4.51 1.17
CA LYS A 158 -13.91 5.85 1.53
C LYS A 158 -15.42 5.95 1.46
N HIS A 159 -16.03 5.51 0.35
CA HIS A 159 -17.49 5.52 0.22
C HIS A 159 -18.18 4.72 1.31
N LEU A 160 -17.63 3.55 1.68
CA LEU A 160 -18.16 2.75 2.78
C LEU A 160 -18.05 3.46 4.13
N LEU A 161 -16.94 4.13 4.41
CA LEU A 161 -16.77 4.89 5.65
C LEU A 161 -17.66 6.13 5.71
N ASP A 162 -17.91 6.78 4.57
CA ASP A 162 -18.73 7.99 4.50
C ASP A 162 -20.24 7.69 4.57
N THR A 163 -20.68 6.57 3.98
CA THR A 163 -22.11 6.30 3.76
C THR A 163 -22.63 5.03 4.42
N GLY A 164 -21.75 4.12 4.85
CA GLY A 164 -22.10 2.78 5.29
C GLY A 164 -22.54 1.83 4.17
N LYS A 165 -22.35 2.20 2.90
CA LYS A 165 -22.76 1.42 1.72
C LYS A 165 -21.58 1.08 0.81
N ALA A 166 -21.75 0.10 -0.07
CA ALA A 166 -20.78 -0.18 -1.13
C ALA A 166 -20.84 0.93 -2.19
N ASP A 167 -19.70 1.23 -2.82
CA ASP A 167 -19.62 2.22 -3.90
C ASP A 167 -20.53 1.84 -5.09
N ASP A 168 -21.35 2.79 -5.52
CA ASP A 168 -22.28 2.69 -6.63
C ASP A 168 -21.94 3.62 -7.80
N SER A 169 -20.73 4.22 -7.77
CA SER A 169 -20.20 5.03 -8.85
C SER A 169 -19.84 4.23 -10.11
N ASP A 170 -19.39 4.91 -11.17
CA ASP A 170 -18.87 4.27 -12.38
C ASP A 170 -17.66 3.34 -12.12
N LEU A 171 -16.99 3.49 -10.97
CA LEU A 171 -15.89 2.63 -10.55
C LEU A 171 -16.37 1.30 -9.95
N SER A 172 -17.66 1.17 -9.65
CA SER A 172 -18.26 -0.05 -9.11
C SER A 172 -18.17 -1.21 -10.10
N ALA A 173 -17.85 -2.39 -9.58
CA ALA A 173 -17.83 -3.65 -10.32
C ALA A 173 -19.22 -4.27 -10.50
N LYS A 174 -20.27 -3.69 -9.91
CA LYS A 174 -21.62 -4.26 -9.90
C LYS A 174 -22.11 -4.59 -11.31
N GLY A 175 -22.37 -5.87 -11.57
CA GLY A 175 -22.89 -6.37 -12.84
C GLY A 175 -21.90 -6.33 -14.01
N LYS A 176 -20.62 -5.99 -13.79
CA LYS A 176 -19.60 -5.88 -14.83
C LYS A 176 -18.73 -7.13 -14.94
N ASP A 177 -18.22 -7.37 -16.14
CA ASP A 177 -17.13 -8.30 -16.41
C ASP A 177 -15.79 -7.60 -16.07
N VAL A 178 -15.13 -8.05 -15.01
CA VAL A 178 -13.96 -7.39 -14.41
C VAL A 178 -12.68 -8.12 -14.77
N ILE A 179 -11.66 -7.39 -15.23
CA ILE A 179 -10.30 -7.90 -15.42
C ILE A 179 -9.34 -7.22 -14.45
N VAL A 180 -8.61 -8.01 -13.66
CA VAL A 180 -7.55 -7.52 -12.77
C VAL A 180 -6.20 -7.88 -13.36
N ILE A 181 -5.32 -6.90 -13.63
CA ILE A 181 -4.01 -7.14 -14.24
C ILE A 181 -2.92 -7.06 -13.17
N GLY A 182 -2.30 -8.21 -12.86
CA GLY A 182 -1.24 -8.38 -11.87
C GLY A 182 -1.64 -9.29 -10.71
N GLY A 183 -0.68 -10.08 -10.23
CA GLY A 183 -0.85 -11.17 -9.26
C GLY A 183 -0.58 -10.91 -7.79
N GLY A 184 -0.29 -9.66 -7.43
CA GLY A 184 0.06 -9.32 -6.05
C GLY A 184 -1.14 -9.33 -5.10
N ASP A 185 -0.86 -9.10 -3.81
CA ASP A 185 -1.86 -8.89 -2.77
C ASP A 185 -2.92 -7.86 -3.18
N THR A 186 -2.51 -6.75 -3.81
CA THR A 186 -3.41 -5.70 -4.30
C THR A 186 -4.41 -6.23 -5.34
N GLY A 187 -3.98 -7.12 -6.23
CA GLY A 187 -4.86 -7.75 -7.22
C GLY A 187 -5.89 -8.66 -6.54
N THR A 188 -5.46 -9.43 -5.55
CA THR A 188 -6.36 -10.25 -4.72
C THR A 188 -7.39 -9.38 -3.98
N ASP A 189 -6.96 -8.22 -3.48
CA ASP A 189 -7.84 -7.27 -2.79
C ASP A 189 -8.88 -6.64 -3.75
N CYS A 190 -8.50 -6.38 -5.01
CA CYS A 190 -9.44 -5.98 -6.06
C CYS A 190 -10.47 -7.07 -6.34
N ILE A 191 -10.05 -8.33 -6.48
CA ILE A 191 -10.95 -9.48 -6.69
C ILE A 191 -11.95 -9.58 -5.54
N GLY A 192 -11.47 -9.58 -4.30
CA GLY A 192 -12.33 -9.68 -3.11
C GLY A 192 -13.34 -8.53 -3.02
N THR A 193 -12.93 -7.30 -3.37
CA THR A 193 -13.81 -6.12 -3.39
C THR A 193 -14.85 -6.23 -4.51
N ALA A 194 -14.44 -6.62 -5.72
CA ALA A 194 -15.34 -6.78 -6.87
C ALA A 194 -16.41 -7.87 -6.65
N LEU A 195 -16.05 -8.99 -5.99
CA LEU A 195 -17.01 -10.01 -5.57
C LEU A 195 -18.12 -9.43 -4.69
N ARG A 196 -17.73 -8.62 -3.69
CA ARG A 196 -18.66 -8.02 -2.73
C ARG A 196 -19.54 -6.94 -3.35
N GLN A 197 -19.06 -6.25 -4.38
CA GLN A 197 -19.85 -5.31 -5.18
C GLN A 197 -20.81 -6.01 -6.16
N GLY A 198 -20.69 -7.32 -6.35
CA GLY A 198 -21.55 -8.10 -7.24
C GLY A 198 -21.10 -8.08 -8.70
N ALA A 199 -19.79 -8.22 -8.95
CA ALA A 199 -19.25 -8.45 -10.29
C ALA A 199 -19.95 -9.63 -10.99
N LYS A 200 -20.17 -9.49 -12.30
CA LYS A 200 -20.77 -10.54 -13.15
C LYS A 200 -19.75 -11.65 -13.43
N SER A 201 -18.51 -11.29 -13.69
CA SER A 201 -17.38 -12.20 -13.83
C SER A 201 -16.08 -11.51 -13.39
N ILE A 202 -15.08 -12.30 -13.00
CA ILE A 202 -13.76 -11.80 -12.64
C ILE A 202 -12.70 -12.69 -13.25
N VAL A 203 -11.75 -12.08 -13.96
CA VAL A 203 -10.55 -12.76 -14.48
C VAL A 203 -9.32 -11.99 -14.01
N ASN A 204 -8.29 -12.70 -13.55
CA ASN A 204 -7.04 -12.11 -13.10
C ASN A 204 -5.89 -12.51 -14.02
N PHE A 205 -5.20 -11.54 -14.61
CA PHE A 205 -4.12 -11.78 -15.55
C PHE A 205 -2.76 -11.73 -14.88
N GLU A 206 -1.95 -12.72 -15.21
CA GLU A 206 -0.60 -12.91 -14.73
C GLU A 206 0.37 -13.04 -15.90
N LEU A 207 1.36 -12.15 -15.93
CA LEU A 207 2.40 -12.17 -16.96
C LEU A 207 3.28 -13.42 -16.83
N MET A 208 3.55 -13.83 -15.60
CA MET A 208 4.42 -14.96 -15.29
C MET A 208 3.66 -16.28 -15.37
N GLY A 209 4.41 -17.37 -15.52
CA GLY A 209 3.85 -18.71 -15.46
C GLY A 209 3.31 -19.08 -14.08
N LYS A 210 2.45 -20.11 -14.06
CA LYS A 210 1.91 -20.65 -12.81
C LYS A 210 3.07 -21.16 -11.94
N PRO A 211 3.24 -20.63 -10.71
CA PRO A 211 4.29 -21.11 -9.82
C PRO A 211 4.12 -22.61 -9.46
N PRO A 212 5.18 -23.31 -9.07
CA PRO A 212 5.09 -24.72 -8.64
C PRO A 212 4.34 -24.86 -7.32
N THR A 213 3.74 -26.03 -7.03
CA THR A 213 3.06 -26.28 -5.75
C THR A 213 4.02 -26.27 -4.56
N ASP A 214 5.23 -26.75 -4.78
CA ASP A 214 6.27 -26.92 -3.77
C ASP A 214 7.51 -26.12 -4.12
N ARG A 215 8.35 -25.85 -3.12
CA ARG A 215 9.63 -25.16 -3.35
C ARG A 215 10.49 -26.00 -4.29
N ALA A 216 10.97 -25.38 -5.36
CA ALA A 216 12.00 -25.97 -6.21
C ALA A 216 13.37 -26.00 -5.51
N ASP A 217 14.24 -26.91 -5.90
CA ASP A 217 15.59 -27.08 -5.32
C ASP A 217 16.45 -25.80 -5.38
N ASN A 218 16.18 -24.93 -6.37
CA ASN A 218 16.85 -23.65 -6.55
C ASN A 218 16.23 -22.48 -5.74
N ASN A 219 15.18 -22.75 -4.94
CA ASN A 219 14.57 -21.78 -4.02
C ASN A 219 14.50 -22.34 -2.57
N PRO A 220 15.66 -22.70 -1.97
CA PRO A 220 15.70 -23.26 -0.63
C PRO A 220 15.38 -22.21 0.44
N TRP A 221 14.97 -22.68 1.63
CA TRP A 221 14.95 -21.85 2.83
C TRP A 221 16.37 -21.33 3.13
N PRO A 222 16.56 -20.05 3.55
CA PRO A 222 15.58 -19.08 4.03
C PRO A 222 15.01 -18.13 2.96
N LEU A 223 15.22 -18.39 1.66
CA LEU A 223 14.66 -17.54 0.61
C LEU A 223 13.12 -17.55 0.65
N TRP A 224 12.51 -16.46 0.19
CA TRP A 224 11.06 -16.40 0.07
C TRP A 224 10.55 -17.50 -0.87
N PRO A 225 9.51 -18.28 -0.48
CA PRO A 225 9.02 -19.37 -1.31
C PRO A 225 8.33 -18.83 -2.56
N LEU A 226 8.87 -19.21 -3.73
CA LEU A 226 8.25 -19.04 -5.04
C LEU A 226 7.36 -20.27 -5.34
N ILE A 227 6.20 -20.30 -4.69
CA ILE A 227 5.22 -21.39 -4.80
C ILE A 227 3.85 -20.84 -5.14
N TYR A 228 2.99 -21.71 -5.66
CA TYR A 228 1.60 -21.39 -5.96
C TYR A 228 0.85 -21.19 -4.65
N ARG A 229 0.31 -19.99 -4.48
CA ARG A 229 -0.50 -19.63 -3.32
C ARG A 229 -1.91 -19.30 -3.78
N VAL A 230 -2.86 -19.79 -3.01
CA VAL A 230 -4.26 -19.38 -3.10
C VAL A 230 -4.51 -18.47 -1.92
N ASP A 231 -4.94 -17.25 -2.22
CA ASP A 231 -5.30 -16.24 -1.22
C ASP A 231 -6.83 -16.11 -1.19
N TYR A 232 -7.38 -15.39 -0.22
CA TYR A 232 -8.83 -15.36 0.04
C TYR A 232 -9.65 -14.95 -1.19
N GLY A 233 -9.24 -13.92 -1.93
CA GLY A 233 -9.95 -13.46 -3.12
C GLY A 233 -9.97 -14.50 -4.24
N HIS A 234 -8.87 -15.25 -4.42
CA HIS A 234 -8.81 -16.36 -5.37
C HIS A 234 -9.75 -17.50 -4.96
N ALA A 235 -9.72 -17.88 -3.68
CA ALA A 235 -10.56 -18.97 -3.16
C ALA A 235 -12.05 -18.62 -3.23
N GLU A 236 -12.42 -17.40 -2.85
CA GLU A 236 -13.80 -16.91 -2.92
C GLU A 236 -14.29 -16.81 -4.37
N ALA A 237 -13.47 -16.28 -5.28
CA ALA A 237 -13.83 -16.19 -6.70
C ALA A 237 -14.02 -17.57 -7.32
N ALA A 238 -13.14 -18.53 -7.02
CA ALA A 238 -13.29 -19.90 -7.49
C ALA A 238 -14.56 -20.58 -6.94
N GLN A 239 -14.92 -20.31 -5.69
CA GLN A 239 -16.16 -20.83 -5.11
C GLN A 239 -17.41 -20.22 -5.76
N VAL A 240 -17.37 -18.93 -6.13
CA VAL A 240 -18.52 -18.21 -6.72
C VAL A 240 -18.68 -18.52 -8.20
N PHE A 241 -17.58 -18.54 -8.96
CA PHE A 241 -17.59 -18.67 -10.43
C PHE A 241 -17.23 -20.06 -10.95
N GLY A 242 -16.77 -20.96 -10.08
CA GLY A 242 -16.51 -22.38 -10.39
C GLY A 242 -15.06 -22.74 -10.72
N ASP A 243 -14.19 -21.75 -10.99
CA ASP A 243 -12.79 -21.96 -11.39
C ASP A 243 -11.85 -20.89 -10.83
N ASP A 244 -10.55 -21.20 -10.71
CA ASP A 244 -9.52 -20.20 -10.36
C ASP A 244 -9.57 -19.03 -11.35
N PRO A 245 -9.73 -17.77 -10.88
CA PRO A 245 -9.88 -16.63 -11.79
C PRO A 245 -8.60 -16.32 -12.58
N ARG A 246 -7.45 -16.90 -12.19
CA ARG A 246 -6.15 -16.53 -12.75
C ARG A 246 -5.86 -17.17 -14.11
N GLN A 247 -5.33 -16.34 -15.00
CA GLN A 247 -4.81 -16.72 -16.31
C GLN A 247 -3.33 -16.34 -16.36
N TYR A 248 -2.48 -17.34 -16.55
CA TYR A 248 -1.02 -17.21 -16.54
C TYR A 248 -0.45 -17.04 -17.95
N HIS A 249 0.82 -16.65 -18.04
CA HIS A 249 1.51 -16.49 -19.32
C HIS A 249 0.79 -15.51 -20.25
N LEU A 250 0.22 -14.43 -19.72
CA LEU A 250 -0.67 -13.57 -20.48
C LEU A 250 -0.20 -12.11 -20.46
N MET A 251 -0.01 -11.53 -21.63
CA MET A 251 0.36 -10.12 -21.79
C MET A 251 -0.77 -9.35 -22.48
N THR A 252 -1.14 -8.21 -21.91
CA THR A 252 -2.12 -7.30 -22.52
C THR A 252 -1.47 -6.47 -23.62
N LYS A 253 -2.12 -6.37 -24.79
CA LYS A 253 -1.61 -5.69 -25.98
C LYS A 253 -2.31 -4.37 -26.28
N SER A 254 -3.62 -4.30 -26.04
CA SER A 254 -4.42 -3.09 -26.25
C SER A 254 -5.77 -3.21 -25.58
N PHE A 255 -6.40 -2.07 -25.30
CA PHE A 255 -7.81 -1.98 -24.90
C PHE A 255 -8.70 -1.72 -26.11
N ILE A 256 -9.96 -2.11 -26.02
CA ILE A 256 -11.00 -1.86 -27.03
C ILE A 256 -12.01 -0.89 -26.41
N LYS A 257 -12.22 0.24 -27.09
CA LYS A 257 -13.16 1.30 -26.69
C LYS A 257 -14.41 1.29 -27.56
N ASP A 258 -15.55 1.65 -26.99
CA ASP A 258 -16.75 2.02 -27.75
C ASP A 258 -16.73 3.49 -28.20
N ASP A 259 -17.80 3.92 -28.88
CA ASP A 259 -17.97 5.31 -29.37
C ASP A 259 -18.03 6.35 -28.23
N ASN A 260 -18.28 5.93 -26.99
CA ASN A 260 -18.29 6.78 -25.79
C ASN A 260 -16.96 6.73 -25.02
N ASN A 261 -15.91 6.11 -25.58
CA ASN A 261 -14.62 5.86 -24.96
C ASN A 261 -14.64 4.91 -23.75
N GLN A 262 -15.70 4.13 -23.56
CA GLN A 262 -15.78 3.10 -22.53
C GLN A 262 -15.04 1.83 -22.97
N VAL A 263 -14.34 1.19 -22.05
CA VAL A 263 -13.75 -0.12 -22.31
C VAL A 263 -14.87 -1.15 -22.49
N VAL A 264 -14.82 -1.87 -23.61
CA VAL A 264 -15.72 -2.99 -23.90
C VAL A 264 -14.97 -4.32 -24.02
N GLY A 265 -13.64 -4.25 -24.12
CA GLY A 265 -12.78 -5.41 -24.15
C GLY A 265 -11.31 -5.06 -24.15
N LEU A 266 -10.47 -6.09 -24.26
CA LEU A 266 -9.03 -5.95 -24.47
C LEU A 266 -8.48 -7.13 -25.27
N ASN A 267 -7.30 -6.94 -25.86
CA ASN A 267 -6.56 -7.98 -26.55
C ASN A 267 -5.35 -8.43 -25.74
N THR A 268 -5.13 -9.74 -25.69
CA THR A 268 -3.97 -10.36 -25.06
C THR A 268 -3.22 -11.25 -26.04
N ILE A 269 -1.98 -11.58 -25.71
CA ILE A 269 -1.20 -12.64 -26.33
C ILE A 269 -0.58 -13.52 -25.25
N ASN A 270 -0.44 -14.82 -25.51
CA ASN A 270 0.30 -15.66 -24.59
C ASN A 270 1.80 -15.40 -24.71
N VAL A 271 2.51 -15.47 -23.59
CA VAL A 271 3.94 -15.20 -23.49
C VAL A 271 4.66 -16.26 -22.67
N ASP A 272 5.93 -16.47 -22.96
CA ASP A 272 6.82 -17.29 -22.14
C ASP A 272 8.14 -16.53 -21.89
N PHE A 273 9.00 -17.07 -21.02
CA PHE A 273 10.31 -16.49 -20.75
C PHE A 273 11.40 -17.49 -21.15
N LYS A 274 12.23 -17.09 -22.12
CA LYS A 274 13.41 -17.85 -22.54
C LYS A 274 14.66 -17.05 -22.22
N ASP A 275 15.54 -17.61 -21.39
CA ASP A 275 16.79 -16.95 -20.95
C ASP A 275 16.56 -15.55 -20.34
N GLY A 276 15.44 -15.38 -19.63
CA GLY A 276 15.03 -14.10 -19.02
C GLY A 276 14.40 -13.10 -19.98
N GLN A 277 14.28 -13.43 -21.27
CA GLN A 277 13.61 -12.60 -22.26
C GLN A 277 12.17 -13.07 -22.47
N LEU A 278 11.25 -12.12 -22.47
CA LEU A 278 9.85 -12.36 -22.79
C LEU A 278 9.71 -12.68 -24.28
N ILE A 279 9.07 -13.80 -24.60
CA ILE A 279 8.77 -14.26 -25.95
C ILE A 279 7.25 -14.37 -26.14
N GLU A 280 6.75 -13.83 -27.25
CA GLU A 280 5.34 -13.95 -27.62
C GLU A 280 5.09 -15.30 -28.34
N ILE A 281 4.00 -15.97 -27.96
CA ILE A 281 3.55 -17.19 -28.62
C ILE A 281 2.69 -16.79 -29.81
N LYS A 282 3.15 -17.09 -31.02
CA LYS A 282 2.41 -16.78 -32.25
C LYS A 282 1.05 -17.48 -32.29
N ASP A 283 0.07 -16.83 -32.91
CA ASP A 283 -1.29 -17.35 -33.11
C ASP A 283 -2.01 -17.67 -31.79
N SER A 284 -1.68 -16.94 -30.72
CA SER A 284 -2.28 -17.07 -29.38
C SER A 284 -3.05 -15.83 -28.95
N GLU A 285 -3.27 -14.89 -29.86
CA GLU A 285 -4.03 -13.69 -29.60
C GLU A 285 -5.47 -14.02 -29.20
N LYS A 286 -5.95 -13.35 -28.16
CA LYS A 286 -7.30 -13.52 -27.65
C LYS A 286 -7.91 -12.18 -27.27
N THR A 287 -9.18 -12.00 -27.61
CA THR A 287 -10.00 -10.88 -27.17
C THR A 287 -10.83 -11.30 -25.96
N TRP A 288 -10.93 -10.41 -24.98
CA TRP A 288 -11.70 -10.59 -23.76
C TRP A 288 -12.69 -9.43 -23.61
N ASP A 289 -13.96 -9.75 -23.38
CA ASP A 289 -14.98 -8.74 -23.07
C ASP A 289 -14.81 -8.26 -21.62
N THR A 290 -14.86 -6.95 -21.40
CA THR A 290 -14.77 -6.37 -20.06
C THR A 290 -15.34 -4.95 -20.03
N GLN A 291 -15.90 -4.54 -18.89
CA GLN A 291 -16.33 -3.16 -18.66
C GLN A 291 -15.56 -2.49 -17.50
N LEU A 292 -14.62 -3.22 -16.89
CA LEU A 292 -13.80 -2.71 -15.80
C LEU A 292 -12.45 -3.44 -15.78
N VAL A 293 -11.37 -2.69 -15.97
CA VAL A 293 -9.99 -3.16 -15.85
C VAL A 293 -9.33 -2.48 -14.66
N LEU A 294 -8.72 -3.28 -13.78
CA LEU A 294 -8.00 -2.81 -12.60
C LEU A 294 -6.52 -3.17 -12.71
N LEU A 295 -5.66 -2.15 -12.78
CA LEU A 295 -4.21 -2.31 -12.92
C LEU A 295 -3.56 -2.43 -11.52
N SER A 296 -3.14 -3.64 -11.16
CA SER A 296 -2.47 -3.99 -9.91
C SER A 296 -1.02 -4.43 -10.14
N MET A 297 -0.24 -3.61 -10.85
CA MET A 297 1.12 -3.94 -11.32
C MET A 297 2.25 -3.45 -10.39
N GLY A 298 1.91 -3.06 -9.16
CA GLY A 298 2.84 -2.56 -8.15
C GLY A 298 3.14 -1.07 -8.28
N PHE A 299 4.12 -0.60 -7.51
CA PHE A 299 4.51 0.81 -7.41
C PHE A 299 5.99 0.98 -7.75
N LEU A 300 6.35 2.19 -8.18
CA LEU A 300 7.68 2.53 -8.67
C LEU A 300 8.48 3.29 -7.62
N SER A 301 7.92 4.39 -7.12
CA SER A 301 8.57 5.33 -6.19
C SER A 301 7.52 6.19 -5.46
N PRO A 302 7.92 7.06 -4.53
CA PRO A 302 7.09 8.19 -4.10
C PRO A 302 6.75 9.12 -5.26
N GLU A 303 5.69 9.89 -5.09
CA GLU A 303 5.53 11.13 -5.83
C GLU A 303 6.61 12.15 -5.42
N HIS A 304 7.08 12.95 -6.38
CA HIS A 304 8.29 13.77 -6.20
C HIS A 304 8.05 15.22 -5.78
N TYR A 305 6.82 15.71 -5.78
CA TYR A 305 6.54 17.12 -5.44
C TYR A 305 7.07 17.51 -4.05
N LEU A 306 6.99 16.62 -3.05
CA LEU A 306 7.55 16.86 -1.73
C LEU A 306 9.08 16.81 -1.72
N SER A 307 9.69 15.87 -2.45
CA SER A 307 11.16 15.82 -2.55
C SER A 307 11.73 17.02 -3.30
N ASP A 308 11.01 17.51 -4.30
CA ASP A 308 11.36 18.69 -5.09
C ASP A 308 11.29 19.95 -4.22
N ASP A 309 10.20 20.11 -3.45
CA ASP A 309 10.04 21.22 -2.50
C ASP A 309 11.10 21.19 -1.38
N ALA A 310 11.41 19.99 -0.86
CA ALA A 310 12.45 19.81 0.14
C ALA A 310 13.88 19.93 -0.42
N ASN A 311 14.05 19.81 -1.74
CA ASN A 311 15.33 19.69 -2.44
C ASN A 311 16.23 18.56 -1.88
N ILE A 312 15.66 17.35 -1.75
CA ILE A 312 16.39 16.15 -1.29
C ILE A 312 16.84 15.27 -2.46
N GLU A 313 17.94 14.54 -2.29
CA GLU A 313 18.43 13.57 -3.26
C GLU A 313 17.52 12.33 -3.34
N LEU A 314 17.47 11.72 -4.53
CA LEU A 314 16.79 10.46 -4.80
C LEU A 314 17.80 9.35 -5.11
N ASP A 315 17.42 8.10 -4.85
CA ASP A 315 18.19 6.93 -5.29
C ASP A 315 17.92 6.60 -6.77
N GLU A 316 18.61 5.59 -7.31
CA GLU A 316 18.46 5.16 -8.72
C GLU A 316 17.05 4.64 -9.06
N ARG A 317 16.24 4.34 -8.06
CA ARG A 317 14.86 3.86 -8.20
C ARG A 317 13.84 4.98 -7.97
N GLY A 318 14.28 6.21 -7.69
CA GLY A 318 13.44 7.35 -7.37
C GLY A 318 12.95 7.39 -5.91
N ASN A 319 13.45 6.55 -5.01
CA ASN A 319 13.10 6.67 -3.59
C ASN A 319 13.87 7.83 -2.95
N TYR A 320 13.34 8.37 -1.86
CA TYR A 320 14.04 9.40 -1.07
C TYR A 320 15.31 8.79 -0.49
N LYS A 321 16.47 9.34 -0.89
CA LYS A 321 17.77 8.76 -0.57
C LYS A 321 18.10 8.98 0.89
N ALA A 322 18.22 7.88 1.63
CA ALA A 322 18.81 7.84 2.96
C ALA A 322 19.28 6.42 3.29
N ASP A 323 20.41 6.33 4.00
CA ASP A 323 20.98 5.05 4.41
C ASP A 323 20.14 4.40 5.51
N TYR A 324 19.96 3.08 5.42
CA TYR A 324 19.23 2.32 6.44
C TYR A 324 19.97 2.41 7.78
N GLY A 325 19.25 2.76 8.84
CA GLY A 325 19.80 2.99 10.17
C GLY A 325 20.28 4.41 10.43
N GLN A 326 20.42 5.26 9.41
CA GLN A 326 20.70 6.70 9.55
C GLN A 326 19.46 7.54 9.25
N TYR A 327 18.69 7.17 8.21
CA TYR A 327 17.43 7.81 7.80
C TYR A 327 17.52 9.29 7.44
N LEU A 328 18.69 9.94 7.58
CA LEU A 328 18.93 11.32 7.22
C LEU A 328 19.02 11.47 5.69
N THR A 329 18.34 12.47 5.16
CA THR A 329 18.40 12.83 3.74
C THR A 329 19.62 13.72 3.44
N SER A 330 19.75 14.22 2.21
CA SER A 330 20.76 15.23 1.87
C SER A 330 20.52 16.60 2.53
N GLN A 331 19.36 16.81 3.17
CA GLN A 331 19.01 18.06 3.85
C GLN A 331 19.07 17.90 5.36
N GLU A 332 19.78 18.82 6.03
CA GLU A 332 19.90 18.82 7.48
C GLU A 332 18.52 18.93 8.16
N GLY A 333 18.29 18.11 9.19
CA GLY A 333 17.03 18.09 9.92
C GLY A 333 15.86 17.45 9.18
N VAL A 334 16.10 16.85 8.00
CA VAL A 334 15.08 16.13 7.23
C VAL A 334 15.45 14.66 7.12
N PHE A 335 14.54 13.81 7.58
CA PHE A 335 14.68 12.36 7.61
C PHE A 335 13.61 11.69 6.75
N THR A 336 13.82 10.44 6.36
CA THR A 336 12.86 9.65 5.57
C THR A 336 12.89 8.18 5.98
N ALA A 337 11.73 7.53 6.00
CA ALA A 337 11.59 6.14 6.43
C ALA A 337 10.40 5.43 5.78
N GLY A 338 10.46 4.09 5.77
CA GLY A 338 9.40 3.26 5.22
C GLY A 338 9.43 3.22 3.70
N ASP A 339 8.27 3.01 3.08
CA ASP A 339 8.18 2.75 1.65
C ASP A 339 8.73 3.88 0.78
N CYS A 340 8.71 5.13 1.23
CA CYS A 340 9.28 6.24 0.46
C CYS A 340 10.81 6.26 0.40
N ARG A 341 11.49 5.56 1.33
CA ARG A 341 12.94 5.38 1.33
C ARG A 341 13.34 4.03 0.74
N ARG A 342 12.62 2.97 1.11
CA ARG A 342 12.93 1.57 0.76
C ARG A 342 12.38 1.12 -0.60
N GLY A 343 11.32 1.78 -1.06
CA GLY A 343 10.35 1.22 -1.99
C GLY A 343 9.35 0.31 -1.29
N GLN A 344 8.28 -0.05 -2.00
CA GLN A 344 7.16 -0.82 -1.47
C GLN A 344 7.61 -2.10 -0.74
N SER A 345 7.17 -2.26 0.51
CA SER A 345 7.53 -3.41 1.33
C SER A 345 6.40 -3.87 2.26
N LEU A 346 6.72 -4.70 3.25
CA LEU A 346 5.77 -5.18 4.24
C LEU A 346 5.54 -4.13 5.35
N ILE A 347 4.35 -4.13 5.94
CA ILE A 347 3.99 -3.25 7.07
C ILE A 347 5.01 -3.33 8.21
N VAL A 348 5.53 -4.54 8.51
CA VAL A 348 6.52 -4.72 9.58
C VAL A 348 7.84 -3.99 9.30
N TRP A 349 8.25 -3.87 8.02
CA TRP A 349 9.42 -3.09 7.64
C TRP A 349 9.16 -1.60 7.79
N ALA A 350 7.97 -1.13 7.41
CA ALA A 350 7.58 0.27 7.63
C ALA A 350 7.58 0.62 9.13
N ILE A 351 7.03 -0.23 10.01
CA ILE A 351 7.06 -0.03 11.46
C ILE A 351 8.50 -0.04 12.00
N ASN A 352 9.33 -0.99 11.54
CA ASN A 352 10.74 -1.06 11.94
C ASN A 352 11.49 0.21 11.57
N GLU A 353 11.37 0.68 10.31
CA GLU A 353 12.02 1.92 9.89
C GLU A 353 11.44 3.14 10.60
N GLY A 354 10.14 3.16 10.90
CA GLY A 354 9.51 4.20 11.73
C GLY A 354 10.12 4.31 13.12
N ARG A 355 10.35 3.18 13.79
CA ARG A 355 11.07 3.15 15.08
C ARG A 355 12.54 3.57 14.94
N GLY A 356 13.21 3.10 13.89
CA GLY A 356 14.60 3.44 13.63
C GLY A 356 14.80 4.94 13.36
N VAL A 357 13.91 5.57 12.59
CA VAL A 357 14.02 7.02 12.33
C VAL A 357 13.71 7.85 13.56
N ALA A 358 12.79 7.40 14.43
CA ALA A 358 12.54 8.05 15.71
C ALA A 358 13.80 8.12 16.58
N GLU A 359 14.54 7.01 16.68
CA GLU A 359 15.81 6.97 17.43
C GLU A 359 16.85 7.94 16.84
N GLN A 360 16.98 7.99 15.51
CA GLN A 360 17.95 8.88 14.86
C GLN A 360 17.58 10.37 15.01
N VAL A 361 16.28 10.70 14.98
CA VAL A 361 15.79 12.06 15.19
C VAL A 361 16.01 12.51 16.63
N ASP A 362 15.74 11.67 17.63
CA ASP A 362 16.02 11.98 19.04
C ASP A 362 17.52 12.25 19.29
N GLN A 363 18.39 11.39 18.75
CA GLN A 363 19.85 11.59 18.81
C GLN A 363 20.29 12.90 18.16
N TYR A 364 19.72 13.23 17.00
CA TYR A 364 19.99 14.50 16.32
C TYR A 364 19.57 15.72 17.16
N LEU A 365 18.39 15.66 17.79
CA LEU A 365 17.84 16.78 18.56
C LEU A 365 18.49 16.95 19.94
N THR A 366 19.02 15.87 20.51
CA THR A 366 19.74 15.89 21.81
C THR A 366 21.18 16.38 21.67
N ASN A 367 21.81 16.15 20.51
CA ASN A 367 23.16 16.63 20.22
C ASN A 367 23.22 18.09 19.71
N LYS A 368 22.07 18.76 19.59
CA LYS A 368 21.91 20.18 19.29
C LYS A 368 21.61 20.98 20.55
#